data_AF-A0A662ME75-F1
#
_entry.id   AF-A0A662ME75-F1
#
_cell.length_a   1.000
_cell.length_b   1.000
_cell.length_c   1.000
_cell.angle_alpha   90.00
_cell.angle_beta   90.00
_cell.angle_gamma   90.00
#
_symmetry.space_group_name_H-M   'P 1'
#
loop_
_entity.id
_entity.type
_entity.pdbx_description
1 polymer ?
#
loop_
_entity_poly.entity_id
_entity_poly.type
_entity_poly.pdbx_seq_one_letter_code
_entity_poly.pdbx_strand_id
1 'polypeptide(L)'
;MMAKAPPYPLMIGPIHPALKEPTMFKFTLEGERVIDVDLQPGFNHRGIEYLGMKRNPLQVLHLAERVCGICSGAHQFVFARVVEHAADIVSTERADYLRVLVAELERIHSHLLWAGVAGHELGFDSILYYTWKVREDVQDILELICGNRVNYSYYIFGGVRRDVTPEAVEKARKILQGYRKLEDTVLNVFLTDPTIAHRTRDVGTLTYDNAIKLCACGPLTRSAGVKKDVRFSQPHAAYGDMMGDFKAVIPSDYGYPNKGDVFSQIVVRLFEVFESVRMCDWILDNLPGGPITSEPNLSALLMAKLRMAEGEAVARVEAPRGEDIHYVRLKKGKMELDSWKVRVPTYGNIMSWLTMFKGAQIADIPIIIASIDPCIGCMDRVTIIDSKTGRERDVHVDEIKSMARRAERGWK
;
A
#
# COMPACT_ATOMS: atom_id res chain seq x y z
N MET A 1 -37.28 -30.59 4.56
CA MET A 1 -36.41 -29.45 4.92
C MET A 1 -35.13 -30.03 5.52
N MET A 2 -33.98 -29.87 4.86
CA MET A 2 -32.70 -30.29 5.45
C MET A 2 -32.45 -29.45 6.71
N ALA A 3 -32.14 -30.10 7.82
CA ALA A 3 -31.82 -29.42 9.08
C ALA A 3 -30.59 -28.54 8.85
N LYS A 4 -30.72 -27.23 9.10
CA LYS A 4 -29.57 -26.32 9.08
C LYS A 4 -28.62 -26.72 10.20
N ALA A 5 -27.35 -26.97 9.87
CA ALA A 5 -26.33 -27.21 10.87
C ALA A 5 -26.21 -25.98 11.79
N PRO A 6 -26.10 -26.15 13.11
CA PRO A 6 -25.94 -25.01 14.00
C PRO A 6 -24.63 -24.27 13.66
N PRO A 7 -24.63 -22.93 13.65
CA PRO A 7 -23.42 -22.18 13.37
C PRO A 7 -22.32 -22.49 14.39
N TYR A 8 -21.08 -22.60 13.93
CA TYR A 8 -19.92 -22.83 14.79
C TYR A 8 -18.79 -21.83 14.50
N PRO A 9 -17.97 -21.48 15.51
CA PRO A 9 -16.87 -20.55 15.33
C PRO A 9 -15.62 -21.25 14.76
N LEU A 10 -14.92 -20.58 13.84
CA LEU A 10 -13.58 -20.94 13.38
C LEU A 10 -12.63 -19.76 13.61
N MET A 11 -11.54 -20.01 14.33
CA MET A 11 -10.51 -19.01 14.60
C MET A 11 -9.33 -19.21 13.65
N ILE A 12 -8.90 -18.15 12.97
CA ILE A 12 -7.70 -18.15 12.13
C ILE A 12 -6.79 -17.00 12.59
N GLY A 13 -5.57 -17.34 13.04
CA GLY A 13 -4.58 -16.37 13.50
C GLY A 13 -4.26 -16.44 15.00
N PRO A 14 -3.30 -15.64 15.50
CA PRO A 14 -2.48 -14.67 14.76
C PRO A 14 -1.33 -15.32 13.97
N ILE A 15 -1.03 -16.60 14.23
CA ILE A 15 0.00 -17.36 13.53
C ILE A 15 -0.70 -18.41 12.68
N HIS A 16 -0.72 -18.22 11.35
CA HIS A 16 -1.35 -19.15 10.41
C HIS A 16 -0.67 -19.04 9.03
N PRO A 17 -0.43 -20.14 8.28
CA PRO A 17 0.28 -20.09 6.99
C PRO A 17 -0.33 -19.16 5.92
N ALA A 18 -1.67 -19.06 5.92
CA ALA A 18 -2.41 -18.14 5.03
C ALA A 18 -2.21 -16.65 5.38
N LEU A 19 -1.70 -16.33 6.57
CA LEU A 19 -1.49 -14.97 7.03
C LEU A 19 0.01 -14.64 6.95
N LYS A 20 0.38 -13.66 6.12
CA LYS A 20 1.78 -13.19 6.03
C LYS A 20 2.15 -12.23 7.16
N GLU A 21 1.14 -11.63 7.80
CA GLU A 21 1.28 -10.76 8.96
C GLU A 21 0.23 -11.11 10.02
N PRO A 22 0.54 -10.97 11.32
CA PRO A 22 -0.34 -11.42 12.40
C PRO A 22 -1.64 -10.63 12.48
N THR A 23 -2.75 -11.32 12.27
CA THR A 23 -4.14 -10.84 12.46
C THR A 23 -4.98 -11.98 12.98
N MET A 24 -6.04 -11.68 13.72
CA MET A 24 -6.96 -12.70 14.20
C MET A 24 -8.33 -12.51 13.56
N PHE A 25 -8.83 -13.57 12.95
CA PHE A 25 -10.19 -13.66 12.41
C PHE A 25 -10.98 -14.67 13.22
N LYS A 26 -12.22 -14.29 13.54
CA LYS A 26 -13.23 -15.17 14.12
C LYS A 26 -14.38 -15.29 13.11
N PHE A 27 -14.38 -16.38 12.38
CA PHE A 27 -15.45 -16.70 11.44
C PHE A 27 -16.58 -17.43 12.15
N THR A 28 -17.82 -17.13 11.77
CA THR A 28 -19.00 -17.92 12.12
C THR A 28 -19.45 -18.68 10.87
N LEU A 29 -19.43 -20.00 10.93
CA LEU A 29 -19.68 -20.88 9.78
C LEU A 29 -20.99 -21.65 9.94
N GLU A 30 -21.73 -21.83 8.85
CA GLU A 30 -22.85 -22.79 8.74
C GLU A 30 -22.45 -23.85 7.70
N GLY A 31 -22.04 -25.04 8.18
CA GLY A 31 -21.37 -26.02 7.33
C GLY A 31 -20.04 -25.45 6.81
N GLU A 32 -19.87 -25.36 5.49
CA GLU A 32 -18.67 -24.80 4.85
C GLU A 32 -18.78 -23.30 4.50
N ARG A 33 -19.96 -22.69 4.72
CA ARG A 33 -20.23 -21.30 4.30
C ARG A 33 -19.99 -20.33 5.44
N VAL A 34 -19.34 -19.22 5.13
CA VAL A 34 -19.12 -18.12 6.06
C VAL A 34 -20.40 -17.28 6.18
N ILE A 35 -20.93 -17.17 7.39
CA ILE A 35 -22.10 -16.33 7.72
C ILE A 35 -21.67 -14.95 8.20
N ASP A 36 -20.65 -14.92 9.05
CA ASP A 36 -20.15 -13.69 9.64
C ASP A 36 -18.65 -13.79 9.94
N VAL A 37 -18.00 -12.63 10.06
CA VAL A 37 -16.58 -12.53 10.39
C VAL A 37 -16.35 -11.36 11.34
N ASP A 38 -15.65 -11.64 12.43
CA ASP A 38 -15.10 -10.61 13.31
C ASP A 38 -13.59 -10.57 13.13
N LEU A 39 -13.05 -9.36 12.98
CA LEU A 39 -11.65 -9.11 12.71
C LEU A 39 -11.04 -8.39 13.91
N GLN A 40 -9.99 -8.98 14.45
CA GLN A 40 -9.18 -8.42 15.52
C GLN A 40 -7.77 -8.08 14.99
N PRO A 41 -7.52 -6.80 14.66
CA PRO A 41 -6.18 -6.30 14.34
C PRO A 41 -5.41 -5.92 15.63
N GLY A 42 -4.18 -5.42 15.48
CA GLY A 42 -3.43 -4.76 16.55
C GLY A 42 -2.16 -5.47 17.03
N PHE A 43 -1.81 -6.62 16.46
CA PHE A 43 -0.64 -7.41 16.85
C PHE A 43 0.71 -6.75 16.47
N ASN A 44 0.71 -5.88 15.46
CA ASN A 44 1.86 -5.14 14.94
C ASN A 44 1.85 -3.65 15.31
N HIS A 45 1.03 -3.21 16.27
CA HIS A 45 0.98 -1.80 16.65
C HIS A 45 2.29 -1.34 17.32
N ARG A 46 3.06 -0.50 16.62
CA ARG A 46 4.37 0.01 17.06
C ARG A 46 4.35 1.45 17.60
N GLY A 47 3.20 2.12 17.58
CA GLY A 47 3.10 3.53 17.99
C GLY A 47 3.90 4.51 17.12
N ILE A 48 4.01 4.24 15.81
CA ILE A 48 4.84 5.04 14.87
C ILE A 48 4.46 6.52 14.86
N GLU A 49 3.16 6.85 14.87
CA GLU A 49 2.68 8.25 14.87
C GLU A 49 3.17 8.99 16.13
N TYR A 50 3.04 8.36 17.29
CA TYR A 50 3.54 8.91 18.56
C TYR A 50 5.07 9.05 18.57
N LEU A 51 5.79 8.06 18.01
CA LEU A 51 7.24 8.15 17.84
C LEU A 51 7.63 9.29 16.90
N GLY A 52 6.87 9.54 15.85
CA GLY A 52 7.15 10.61 14.91
C GLY A 52 6.90 12.00 15.48
N MET A 53 5.86 12.17 16.30
CA MET A 53 5.57 13.42 17.01
C MET A 53 6.66 13.87 18.01
N LYS A 54 7.58 12.97 18.38
CA LYS A 54 8.72 13.26 19.29
C LYS A 54 10.05 13.43 18.56
N ARG A 55 10.01 13.56 17.23
CA ARG A 55 11.19 13.59 16.38
C ARG A 55 11.09 14.73 15.39
N ASN A 56 12.23 15.19 14.92
CA ASN A 56 12.27 16.20 13.88
C ASN A 56 11.85 15.60 12.52
N PRO A 57 11.35 16.40 11.56
CA PRO A 57 10.87 15.90 10.26
C PRO A 57 11.86 14.99 9.54
N LEU A 58 13.17 15.26 9.61
CA LEU A 58 14.18 14.43 8.94
C LEU A 58 14.31 13.03 9.57
N GLN A 59 14.26 12.94 10.90
CA GLN A 59 14.22 11.66 11.59
C GLN A 59 12.91 10.93 11.29
N VAL A 60 11.79 11.67 11.20
CA VAL A 60 10.49 11.10 10.86
C VAL A 60 10.46 10.61 9.41
N LEU A 61 11.18 11.23 8.49
CA LEU A 61 11.29 10.79 7.10
C LEU A 61 11.80 9.34 7.00
N HIS A 62 12.80 8.99 7.80
CA HIS A 62 13.30 7.61 7.92
C HIS A 62 12.36 6.68 8.67
N LEU A 63 11.51 7.23 9.55
CA LEU A 63 10.49 6.46 10.27
C LEU A 63 9.27 6.16 9.39
N ALA A 64 8.87 7.11 8.54
CA ALA A 64 7.75 7.00 7.61
C ALA A 64 7.97 5.85 6.63
N GLU A 65 9.20 5.72 6.12
CA GLU A 65 9.60 4.60 5.29
C GLU A 65 9.38 3.23 5.96
N ARG A 66 9.54 3.15 7.29
CA ARG A 66 9.40 1.91 8.08
C ARG A 66 7.97 1.61 8.52
N VAL A 67 7.00 2.38 8.05
CA VAL A 67 5.57 2.05 8.22
C VAL A 67 5.27 0.71 7.54
N CYS A 68 5.82 0.49 6.34
CA CYS A 68 5.69 -0.74 5.55
C CYS A 68 7.05 -1.26 5.10
N GLY A 69 7.22 -2.58 5.01
CA GLY A 69 8.39 -3.19 4.39
C GLY A 69 8.36 -3.27 2.86
N ILE A 70 7.18 -3.08 2.22
CA ILE A 70 6.99 -3.29 0.77
C ILE A 70 6.65 -1.99 0.03
N CYS A 71 5.78 -1.12 0.57
CA CYS A 71 5.55 0.23 0.03
C CYS A 71 6.29 1.31 0.84
N SER A 72 7.56 1.01 1.14
CA SER A 72 8.45 1.85 1.94
C SER A 72 8.70 3.21 1.27
N GLY A 73 8.86 3.21 -0.06
CA GLY A 73 9.03 4.39 -0.90
C GLY A 73 7.77 5.25 -0.95
N ALA A 74 6.59 4.65 -1.14
CA ALA A 74 5.32 5.40 -1.15
C ALA A 74 5.08 6.18 0.16
N HIS A 75 5.31 5.57 1.33
CA HIS A 75 5.18 6.26 2.62
C HIS A 75 6.21 7.38 2.79
N GLN A 76 7.45 7.15 2.34
CA GLN A 76 8.48 8.17 2.37
C GLN A 76 8.12 9.34 1.43
N PHE A 77 7.56 9.03 0.26
CA PHE A 77 7.17 10.01 -0.75
C PHE A 77 6.02 10.89 -0.27
N VAL A 78 4.92 10.31 0.22
CA VAL A 78 3.79 11.10 0.74
C VAL A 78 4.20 11.92 1.98
N PHE A 79 5.10 11.39 2.82
CA PHE A 79 5.62 12.13 3.96
C PHE A 79 6.51 13.32 3.55
N ALA A 80 7.38 13.14 2.55
CA ALA A 80 8.17 14.25 2.01
C ALA A 80 7.24 15.35 1.47
N ARG A 81 6.23 14.97 0.69
CA ARG A 81 5.26 15.89 0.10
C ARG A 81 4.42 16.65 1.12
N VAL A 82 3.89 15.97 2.15
CA VAL A 82 3.04 16.66 3.14
C VAL A 82 3.84 17.69 3.94
N VAL A 83 5.11 17.40 4.25
CA VAL A 83 6.00 18.34 4.92
C VAL A 83 6.39 19.49 3.98
N GLU A 84 6.64 19.20 2.70
CA GLU A 84 6.90 20.21 1.67
C GLU A 84 5.73 21.18 1.54
N HIS A 85 4.50 20.68 1.47
CA HIS A 85 3.29 21.50 1.41
C HIS A 85 3.07 22.31 2.70
N ALA A 86 3.34 21.73 3.88
CA ALA A 86 3.18 22.43 5.15
C ALA A 86 4.24 23.52 5.41
N ALA A 87 5.37 23.47 4.68
CA ALA A 87 6.51 24.38 4.84
C ALA A 87 6.79 25.23 3.59
N ASP A 88 5.90 25.22 2.59
CA ASP A 88 6.05 25.91 1.30
C ASP A 88 7.39 25.63 0.59
N ILE A 89 7.83 24.37 0.60
CA ILE A 89 9.04 23.92 -0.08
C ILE A 89 8.66 23.35 -1.44
N VAL A 90 9.24 23.91 -2.50
CA VAL A 90 9.07 23.42 -3.87
C VAL A 90 10.19 22.42 -4.21
N SER A 91 9.83 21.27 -4.78
CA SER A 91 10.77 20.29 -5.34
C SER A 91 11.25 20.72 -6.72
N THR A 92 12.41 20.20 -7.14
CA THR A 92 12.92 20.44 -8.49
C THR A 92 12.23 19.52 -9.50
N GLU A 93 12.10 19.97 -10.74
CA GLU A 93 11.45 19.21 -11.82
C GLU A 93 12.11 17.84 -12.03
N ARG A 94 13.45 17.80 -12.10
CA ARG A 94 14.21 16.55 -12.19
C ARG A 94 13.94 15.62 -11.02
N ALA A 95 13.82 16.15 -9.79
CA ALA A 95 13.51 15.33 -8.65
C ALA A 95 12.10 14.74 -8.74
N ASP A 96 11.12 15.49 -9.23
CA ASP A 96 9.75 15.00 -9.39
C ASP A 96 9.66 13.83 -10.37
N TYR A 97 10.42 13.85 -11.48
CA TYR A 97 10.54 12.71 -12.40
C TYR A 97 11.19 11.50 -11.73
N LEU A 98 12.30 11.70 -11.01
CA LEU A 98 13.00 10.61 -10.31
C LEU A 98 12.16 9.98 -9.19
N ARG A 99 11.36 10.80 -8.49
CA ARG A 99 10.42 10.36 -7.46
C ARG A 99 9.34 9.43 -8.03
N VAL A 100 8.80 9.80 -9.19
CA VAL A 100 7.80 8.99 -9.90
C VAL A 100 8.43 7.71 -10.46
N LEU A 101 9.66 7.78 -10.98
CA LEU A 101 10.39 6.59 -11.46
C LEU A 101 10.51 5.53 -10.36
N VAL A 102 10.97 5.92 -9.16
CA VAL A 102 11.11 4.99 -8.03
C VAL A 102 9.75 4.50 -7.54
N ALA A 103 8.72 5.35 -7.56
CA ALA A 103 7.36 4.96 -7.17
C ALA A 103 6.77 3.89 -8.12
N GLU A 104 6.97 4.02 -9.43
CA GLU A 104 6.49 3.03 -10.40
C GLU A 104 7.33 1.74 -10.40
N LEU A 105 8.65 1.81 -10.16
CA LEU A 105 9.47 0.62 -9.93
C LEU A 105 9.05 -0.15 -8.66
N GLU A 106 8.74 0.56 -7.57
CA GLU A 106 8.17 -0.05 -6.36
C GLU A 106 6.80 -0.69 -6.65
N ARG A 107 5.97 -0.07 -7.50
CA ARG A 107 4.67 -0.62 -7.92
C ARG A 107 4.82 -1.94 -8.69
N ILE A 108 5.72 -2.00 -9.67
CA ILE A 108 6.04 -3.23 -10.42
C ILE A 108 6.44 -4.35 -9.45
N HIS A 109 7.41 -4.05 -8.59
CA HIS A 109 7.88 -4.98 -7.57
C HIS A 109 6.76 -5.50 -6.65
N SER A 110 5.89 -4.60 -6.20
CA SER A 110 4.80 -4.91 -5.28
C SER A 110 3.74 -5.79 -5.93
N HIS A 111 3.35 -5.50 -7.17
CA HIS A 111 2.34 -6.29 -7.87
C HIS A 111 2.87 -7.66 -8.27
N LEU A 112 4.14 -7.78 -8.66
CA LEU A 112 4.76 -9.09 -8.92
C LEU A 112 4.86 -9.94 -7.65
N LEU A 113 5.18 -9.32 -6.50
CA LEU A 113 5.17 -10.01 -5.21
C LEU A 113 3.78 -10.57 -4.93
N TRP A 114 2.75 -9.72 -5.04
CA TRP A 114 1.37 -10.11 -4.79
C TRP A 114 0.89 -11.20 -5.76
N ALA A 115 1.22 -11.11 -7.05
CA ALA A 115 0.83 -12.11 -8.05
C ALA A 115 1.40 -13.50 -7.70
N GLY A 116 2.64 -13.54 -7.20
CA GLY A 116 3.24 -14.77 -6.69
C GLY A 116 2.53 -15.32 -5.45
N VAL A 117 2.22 -14.45 -4.49
CA VAL A 117 1.47 -14.83 -3.27
C VAL A 117 0.07 -15.33 -3.62
N ALA A 118 -0.65 -14.65 -4.52
CA ALA A 118 -1.94 -15.10 -5.01
C ALA A 118 -1.84 -16.49 -5.67
N GLY A 119 -0.81 -16.73 -6.49
CA GLY A 119 -0.52 -18.06 -7.04
C GLY A 119 -0.32 -19.13 -5.96
N HIS A 120 0.46 -18.83 -4.93
CA HIS A 120 0.70 -19.73 -3.80
C HIS A 120 -0.58 -20.06 -3.00
N GLU A 121 -1.40 -19.06 -2.69
CA GLU A 121 -2.68 -19.27 -1.97
C GLU A 121 -3.69 -20.09 -2.80
N LEU A 122 -3.54 -20.09 -4.13
CA LEU A 122 -4.30 -20.94 -5.05
C LEU A 122 -3.73 -22.37 -5.17
N GLY A 123 -2.53 -22.63 -4.64
CA GLY A 123 -1.83 -23.91 -4.68
C GLY A 123 -0.76 -24.04 -5.78
N PHE A 124 -0.38 -22.94 -6.44
CA PHE A 124 0.58 -22.92 -7.55
C PHE A 124 1.95 -22.37 -7.14
N ASP A 125 2.78 -23.21 -6.54
CA ASP A 125 4.13 -22.81 -6.09
C ASP A 125 5.07 -22.43 -7.26
N SER A 126 4.91 -23.05 -8.43
CA SER A 126 5.70 -22.68 -9.61
C SER A 126 5.46 -21.22 -10.01
N ILE A 127 4.22 -20.74 -9.94
CA ILE A 127 3.87 -19.35 -10.25
C ILE A 127 4.55 -18.41 -9.26
N LEU A 128 4.57 -18.75 -7.97
CA LEU A 128 5.31 -18.00 -6.95
C LEU A 128 6.80 -17.89 -7.32
N TYR A 129 7.45 -19.00 -7.64
CA TYR A 129 8.89 -18.99 -7.94
C TYR A 129 9.22 -18.21 -9.22
N TYR A 130 8.44 -18.35 -10.29
CA TYR A 130 8.69 -17.63 -11.54
C TYR A 130 8.43 -16.13 -11.41
N THR A 131 7.33 -15.73 -10.77
CA THR A 131 7.03 -14.30 -10.56
C THR A 131 8.06 -13.64 -9.66
N TRP A 132 8.53 -14.32 -8.61
CA TRP A 132 9.55 -13.77 -7.72
C TRP A 132 10.93 -13.73 -8.36
N LYS A 133 11.28 -14.68 -9.23
CA LYS A 133 12.49 -14.58 -10.07
C LYS A 133 12.47 -13.33 -10.94
N VAL A 134 11.34 -13.08 -11.61
CA VAL A 134 11.14 -11.90 -12.48
C VAL A 134 11.12 -10.59 -11.67
N ARG A 135 10.70 -10.64 -10.40
CA ARG A 135 10.77 -9.52 -9.45
C ARG A 135 12.21 -9.17 -9.03
N GLU A 136 13.17 -10.10 -9.11
CA GLU A 136 14.57 -9.78 -8.79
C GLU A 136 15.17 -8.73 -9.73
N ASP A 137 14.76 -8.73 -11.01
CA ASP A 137 15.28 -7.75 -11.97
C ASP A 137 14.93 -6.31 -11.59
N VAL A 138 13.71 -6.04 -11.10
CA VAL A 138 13.32 -4.70 -10.62
C VAL A 138 13.98 -4.37 -9.27
N GLN A 139 14.22 -5.36 -8.41
CA GLN A 139 14.97 -5.17 -7.16
C GLN A 139 16.40 -4.69 -7.46
N ASP A 140 17.04 -5.25 -8.48
CA ASP A 140 18.36 -4.87 -8.95
C ASP A 140 18.41 -3.41 -9.46
N ILE A 141 17.36 -2.93 -10.15
CA ILE A 141 17.26 -1.52 -10.56
C ILE A 141 17.13 -0.63 -9.33
N LEU A 142 16.23 -0.98 -8.40
CA LEU A 142 16.01 -0.21 -7.18
C LEU A 142 17.28 -0.13 -6.32
N GLU A 143 18.03 -1.23 -6.21
CA GLU A 143 19.32 -1.27 -5.53
C GLU A 143 20.35 -0.39 -6.23
N LEU A 144 20.40 -0.40 -7.56
CA LEU A 144 21.33 0.45 -8.30
C LEU A 144 21.03 1.94 -8.16
N ILE A 145 19.75 2.33 -8.12
CA ILE A 145 19.31 3.72 -7.97
C ILE A 145 19.37 4.18 -6.51
N CYS A 146 18.94 3.34 -5.56
CA CYS A 146 18.71 3.72 -4.17
C CYS A 146 19.70 3.12 -3.17
N GLY A 147 20.55 2.18 -3.60
CA GLY A 147 21.53 1.47 -2.76
C GLY A 147 20.95 0.32 -1.93
N ASN A 148 19.64 0.32 -1.67
CA ASN A 148 18.95 -0.75 -0.96
C ASN A 148 17.81 -1.29 -1.83
N ARG A 149 17.47 -2.57 -1.65
CA ARG A 149 16.36 -3.24 -2.34
C ARG A 149 14.98 -2.95 -1.75
N VAL A 150 14.93 -2.65 -0.45
CA VAL A 150 13.77 -2.20 0.31
C VAL A 150 14.26 -1.19 1.35
N ASN A 151 13.42 -0.25 1.77
CA ASN A 151 13.85 0.88 2.60
C ASN A 151 15.01 1.67 1.93
N TYR A 152 14.68 2.30 0.81
CA TYR A 152 15.52 3.09 -0.08
C TYR A 152 16.15 4.33 0.55
N SER A 153 15.46 5.00 1.46
CA SER A 153 15.80 6.33 1.99
C SER A 153 16.18 7.33 0.88
N TYR A 154 15.40 7.29 -0.21
CA TYR A 154 15.68 8.00 -1.46
C TYR A 154 15.06 9.40 -1.50
N TYR A 155 13.82 9.53 -1.05
CA TYR A 155 13.08 10.80 -1.02
C TYR A 155 13.64 11.71 0.09
N ILE A 156 13.88 12.99 -0.21
CA ILE A 156 14.24 14.03 0.76
C ILE A 156 13.32 15.23 0.58
N PHE A 157 13.22 16.13 1.57
CA PHE A 157 12.44 17.35 1.37
C PHE A 157 13.09 18.23 0.30
N GLY A 158 12.30 18.70 -0.66
CA GLY A 158 12.74 19.50 -1.80
C GLY A 158 13.42 18.73 -2.92
N GLY A 159 13.51 17.39 -2.84
CA GLY A 159 14.15 16.63 -3.91
C GLY A 159 14.36 15.13 -3.69
N VAL A 160 15.45 14.61 -4.24
CA VAL A 160 15.93 13.22 -4.08
C VAL A 160 17.37 13.20 -3.59
N ARG A 161 17.75 12.13 -2.89
CA ARG A 161 19.08 12.00 -2.27
C ARG A 161 20.20 11.84 -3.29
N ARG A 162 19.94 11.13 -4.39
CA ARG A 162 20.95 10.84 -5.42
C ARG A 162 20.32 10.77 -6.79
N ASP A 163 21.11 11.13 -7.78
CA ASP A 163 20.71 11.07 -9.18
C ASP A 163 20.92 9.65 -9.75
N VAL A 164 20.28 9.37 -10.89
CA VAL A 164 20.51 8.16 -11.67
C VAL A 164 21.77 8.30 -12.51
N THR A 165 22.60 7.26 -12.53
CA THR A 165 23.78 7.21 -13.41
C THR A 165 23.37 6.76 -14.82
N PRO A 166 24.12 7.12 -15.88
CA PRO A 166 23.85 6.62 -17.23
C PRO A 166 23.83 5.09 -17.32
N GLU A 167 24.70 4.42 -16.55
CA GLU A 167 24.73 2.96 -16.43
C GLU A 167 23.42 2.41 -15.83
N ALA A 168 22.89 3.07 -14.79
CA ALA A 168 21.62 2.68 -14.18
C ALA A 168 20.44 2.82 -15.15
N VAL A 169 20.43 3.89 -15.95
CA VAL A 169 19.41 4.11 -16.98
C VAL A 169 19.47 3.01 -18.03
N GLU A 170 20.65 2.66 -18.53
CA GLU A 170 20.80 1.61 -19.54
C GLU A 170 20.38 0.23 -19.01
N LYS A 171 20.81 -0.12 -17.79
CA LYS A 171 20.39 -1.38 -17.14
C LYS A 171 18.87 -1.41 -16.94
N ALA A 172 18.27 -0.31 -16.48
CA ALA A 172 16.82 -0.19 -16.32
C ALA A 172 16.08 -0.40 -17.64
N ARG A 173 16.49 0.28 -18.72
CA ARG A 173 15.89 0.11 -20.06
C ARG A 173 15.93 -1.34 -20.53
N LYS A 174 17.06 -2.02 -20.38
CA LYS A 174 17.20 -3.43 -20.79
C LYS A 174 16.23 -4.34 -20.03
N ILE A 175 16.06 -4.13 -18.73
CA ILE A 175 15.16 -4.91 -17.90
C ILE A 175 13.69 -4.60 -18.23
N LEU A 176 13.33 -3.32 -18.39
CA LEU A 176 11.98 -2.89 -18.79
C LEU A 176 11.57 -3.49 -20.15
N GLN A 177 12.49 -3.54 -21.11
CA GLN A 177 12.29 -4.26 -22.38
C GLN A 177 12.09 -5.77 -22.19
N GLY A 178 12.76 -6.38 -21.21
CA GLY A 178 12.53 -7.76 -20.81
C GLY A 178 11.09 -7.99 -20.31
N TYR A 179 10.57 -7.11 -19.45
CA TYR A 179 9.20 -7.18 -18.97
C TYR A 179 8.17 -7.08 -20.10
N ARG A 180 8.38 -6.18 -21.08
CA ARG A 180 7.50 -6.07 -22.26
C ARG A 180 7.42 -7.38 -23.05
N LYS A 181 8.53 -8.10 -23.19
CA LYS A 181 8.54 -9.41 -23.89
C LYS A 181 7.84 -10.51 -23.08
N LEU A 182 7.75 -10.35 -21.77
CA LEU A 182 7.08 -11.30 -20.87
C LEU A 182 5.59 -11.02 -20.71
N GLU A 183 5.09 -9.88 -21.19
CA GLU A 183 3.70 -9.43 -21.00
C GLU A 183 2.69 -10.49 -21.40
N ASP A 184 2.71 -10.93 -22.66
CA ASP A 184 1.79 -11.96 -23.16
C ASP A 184 1.90 -13.27 -22.39
N THR A 185 3.11 -13.65 -21.99
CA THR A 185 3.34 -14.89 -21.25
C THR A 185 2.73 -14.83 -19.85
N VAL A 186 2.97 -13.74 -19.12
CA VAL A 186 2.45 -13.55 -17.77
C VAL A 186 0.92 -13.43 -17.81
N LEU A 187 0.38 -12.59 -18.69
CA LEU A 187 -1.07 -12.43 -18.83
C LEU A 187 -1.75 -13.76 -19.20
N ASN A 188 -1.17 -14.54 -20.12
CA ASN A 188 -1.72 -15.83 -20.49
C ASN A 188 -1.75 -16.80 -19.30
N VAL A 189 -0.65 -16.96 -18.57
CA VAL A 189 -0.57 -17.88 -17.42
C VAL A 189 -1.64 -17.59 -16.36
N PHE A 190 -1.92 -16.32 -16.05
CA PHE A 190 -2.87 -15.97 -15.00
C PHE A 190 -4.33 -15.86 -15.49
N LEU A 191 -4.56 -15.41 -16.72
CA LEU A 191 -5.90 -15.03 -17.17
C LEU A 191 -6.61 -16.13 -17.98
N THR A 192 -5.87 -17.10 -18.54
CA THR A 192 -6.47 -18.19 -19.35
C THR A 192 -6.56 -19.51 -18.60
N ASP A 193 -5.82 -19.69 -17.51
CA ASP A 193 -5.82 -20.94 -16.75
C ASP A 193 -7.21 -21.24 -16.14
N PRO A 194 -7.84 -22.40 -16.44
CA PRO A 194 -9.16 -22.75 -15.94
C PRO A 194 -9.22 -22.90 -14.41
N THR A 195 -8.12 -23.32 -13.77
CA THR A 195 -8.06 -23.55 -12.33
C THR A 195 -8.04 -22.23 -11.58
N ILE A 196 -7.22 -21.27 -12.04
CA ILE A 196 -7.22 -19.91 -11.52
C ILE A 196 -8.61 -19.29 -11.70
N ALA A 197 -9.19 -19.40 -12.89
CA ALA A 197 -10.54 -18.88 -13.15
C ALA A 197 -11.59 -19.48 -12.20
N HIS A 198 -11.58 -20.80 -11.98
CA HIS A 198 -12.53 -21.48 -11.08
C HIS A 198 -12.37 -21.06 -9.62
N ARG A 199 -11.15 -20.75 -9.17
CA ARG A 199 -10.87 -20.40 -7.76
C ARG A 199 -10.98 -18.91 -7.45
N THR A 200 -11.17 -18.06 -8.46
CA THR A 200 -11.11 -16.59 -8.29
C THR A 200 -12.30 -15.84 -8.87
N ARG A 201 -13.01 -16.41 -9.84
CA ARG A 201 -14.24 -15.80 -10.39
C ARG A 201 -15.39 -15.99 -9.44
N ASP A 202 -16.15 -14.91 -9.23
CA ASP A 202 -17.29 -14.85 -8.31
C ASP A 202 -16.92 -15.15 -6.84
N VAL A 203 -15.62 -15.12 -6.51
CA VAL A 203 -15.08 -15.28 -5.16
C VAL A 203 -14.73 -13.92 -4.57
N GLY A 204 -15.14 -13.66 -3.32
CA GLY A 204 -14.77 -12.44 -2.61
C GLY A 204 -15.25 -11.17 -3.30
N THR A 205 -16.49 -11.14 -3.76
CA THR A 205 -17.00 -10.04 -4.59
C THR A 205 -17.24 -8.76 -3.79
N LEU A 206 -16.63 -7.65 -4.21
CA LEU A 206 -16.95 -6.31 -3.74
C LEU A 206 -17.75 -5.54 -4.81
N THR A 207 -19.01 -5.23 -4.52
CA THR A 207 -19.85 -4.45 -5.43
C THR A 207 -19.42 -2.98 -5.50
N TYR A 208 -19.75 -2.30 -6.60
CA TYR A 208 -19.49 -0.87 -6.78
C TYR A 208 -20.01 -0.02 -5.61
N ASP A 209 -21.26 -0.24 -5.19
CA ASP A 209 -21.89 0.51 -4.10
C ASP A 209 -21.20 0.27 -2.76
N ASN A 210 -20.81 -0.98 -2.47
CA ASN A 210 -20.07 -1.30 -1.25
C ASN A 210 -18.66 -0.72 -1.29
N ALA A 211 -17.98 -0.73 -2.45
CA ALA A 211 -16.67 -0.12 -2.61
C ALA A 211 -16.69 1.38 -2.27
N ILE A 212 -17.73 2.10 -2.72
CA ILE A 212 -17.93 3.51 -2.37
C ILE A 212 -18.28 3.67 -0.89
N LYS A 213 -19.28 2.93 -0.39
CA LYS A 213 -19.77 3.04 0.99
C LYS A 213 -18.68 2.76 2.02
N LEU A 214 -17.83 1.77 1.75
CA LEU A 214 -16.73 1.38 2.62
C LEU A 214 -15.46 2.23 2.41
N CYS A 215 -15.51 3.20 1.49
CA CYS A 215 -14.38 4.06 1.17
C CYS A 215 -13.12 3.27 0.78
N ALA A 216 -13.29 2.15 0.07
CA ALA A 216 -12.20 1.35 -0.46
C ALA A 216 -11.33 2.19 -1.42
N CYS A 217 -10.11 1.72 -1.67
CA CYS A 217 -9.17 2.38 -2.56
C CYS A 217 -8.29 1.41 -3.37
N GLY A 218 -7.61 1.97 -4.37
CA GLY A 218 -6.61 1.25 -5.16
C GLY A 218 -7.18 0.15 -6.07
N PRO A 219 -6.39 -0.90 -6.33
CA PRO A 219 -6.76 -1.98 -7.23
C PRO A 219 -8.08 -2.67 -6.87
N LEU A 220 -8.40 -2.79 -5.57
CA LEU A 220 -9.65 -3.36 -5.08
C LEU A 220 -10.88 -2.56 -5.50
N THR A 221 -10.77 -1.24 -5.56
CA THR A 221 -11.89 -0.36 -5.94
C THR A 221 -12.02 -0.28 -7.45
N ARG A 222 -10.89 -0.29 -8.16
CA ARG A 222 -10.85 -0.35 -9.62
C ARG A 222 -11.39 -1.67 -10.17
N SER A 223 -11.20 -2.80 -9.48
CA SER A 223 -11.76 -4.09 -9.88
C SER A 223 -13.30 -4.12 -9.84
N ALA A 224 -13.92 -3.33 -8.96
CA ALA A 224 -15.36 -3.11 -8.89
C ALA A 224 -15.88 -2.07 -9.93
N GLY A 225 -15.00 -1.51 -10.76
CA GLY A 225 -15.34 -0.54 -11.81
C GLY A 225 -15.34 0.92 -11.36
N VAL A 226 -14.91 1.23 -10.12
CA VAL A 226 -14.82 2.61 -9.64
C VAL A 226 -13.53 3.24 -10.19
N LYS A 227 -13.68 4.33 -10.96
CA LYS A 227 -12.56 5.07 -11.58
C LYS A 227 -11.81 5.93 -10.55
N LYS A 228 -11.09 5.29 -9.63
CA LYS A 228 -10.36 5.95 -8.55
C LYS A 228 -8.87 5.62 -8.60
N ASP A 229 -8.07 6.64 -8.84
CA ASP A 229 -6.60 6.59 -8.82
C ASP A 229 -6.08 8.00 -8.51
N VAL A 230 -5.28 8.14 -7.45
CA VAL A 230 -4.77 9.44 -7.01
C VAL A 230 -3.83 10.05 -8.05
N ARG A 231 -3.13 9.26 -8.87
CA ARG A 231 -2.20 9.76 -9.90
C ARG A 231 -2.91 10.59 -10.97
N PHE A 232 -4.17 10.27 -11.26
CA PHE A 232 -4.94 10.94 -12.31
C PHE A 232 -6.01 11.88 -11.76
N SER A 233 -6.59 11.56 -10.60
CA SER A 233 -7.61 12.41 -9.96
C SER A 233 -6.99 13.61 -9.21
N GLN A 234 -5.81 13.43 -8.63
CA GLN A 234 -5.01 14.50 -8.04
C GLN A 234 -3.53 14.32 -8.43
N PRO A 235 -3.21 14.59 -9.71
CA PRO A 235 -1.87 14.46 -10.26
C PRO A 235 -0.86 15.27 -9.47
N HIS A 236 0.29 14.67 -9.24
CA HIS A 236 1.29 15.19 -8.34
C HIS A 236 2.69 14.80 -8.85
N ALA A 237 3.68 15.68 -8.66
CA ALA A 237 5.01 15.50 -9.27
C ALA A 237 4.88 15.28 -10.80
N ALA A 238 5.71 14.43 -11.41
CA ALA A 238 5.70 14.18 -12.85
C ALA A 238 4.45 13.45 -13.38
N TYR A 239 3.54 12.97 -12.52
CA TYR A 239 2.25 12.42 -13.01
C TYR A 239 1.39 13.48 -13.70
N GLY A 240 1.59 14.77 -13.40
CA GLY A 240 0.91 15.88 -14.08
C GLY A 240 1.21 15.91 -15.58
N ASP A 241 2.45 15.61 -15.96
CA ASP A 241 2.92 15.64 -17.35
C ASP A 241 2.45 14.39 -18.15
N MET A 242 1.96 13.37 -17.45
CA MET A 242 1.52 12.08 -17.99
C MET A 242 0.00 11.97 -18.17
N MET A 243 -0.78 12.95 -17.73
CA MET A 243 -2.26 12.83 -17.65
C MET A 243 -2.96 12.52 -18.99
N GLY A 244 -2.34 12.85 -20.12
CA GLY A 244 -2.90 12.60 -21.45
C GLY A 244 -2.57 11.23 -22.04
N ASP A 245 -1.43 10.66 -21.64
CA ASP A 245 -0.89 9.43 -22.25
C ASP A 245 -1.28 8.17 -21.47
N PHE A 246 -1.64 8.33 -20.19
CA PHE A 246 -1.89 7.24 -19.26
C PHE A 246 -3.25 7.37 -18.57
N LYS A 247 -3.82 6.24 -18.17
CA LYS A 247 -5.09 6.18 -17.44
C LYS A 247 -5.10 5.08 -16.39
N ALA A 248 -6.04 5.18 -15.46
CA ALA A 248 -6.27 4.13 -14.46
C ALA A 248 -6.73 2.83 -15.13
N VAL A 249 -6.18 1.71 -14.68
CA VAL A 249 -6.53 0.37 -15.17
C VAL A 249 -7.86 -0.07 -14.60
N ILE A 250 -8.81 -0.40 -15.46
CA ILE A 250 -10.15 -0.91 -15.09
C ILE A 250 -10.38 -2.19 -15.89
N PRO A 251 -10.90 -3.29 -15.31
CA PRO A 251 -11.08 -4.56 -16.02
C PRO A 251 -11.82 -4.42 -17.36
N SER A 252 -12.87 -3.59 -17.40
CA SER A 252 -13.68 -3.35 -18.61
C SER A 252 -12.87 -2.82 -19.79
N ASP A 253 -11.79 -2.09 -19.55
CA ASP A 253 -10.96 -1.51 -20.60
C ASP A 253 -10.13 -2.58 -21.33
N TYR A 254 -9.99 -3.76 -20.74
CA TYR A 254 -9.22 -4.90 -21.26
C TYR A 254 -10.11 -6.11 -21.58
N GLY A 255 -11.42 -5.91 -21.70
CA GLY A 255 -12.39 -6.96 -22.07
C GLY A 255 -12.84 -7.86 -20.92
N TYR A 256 -12.58 -7.49 -19.67
CA TYR A 256 -13.00 -8.24 -18.48
C TYR A 256 -14.16 -7.54 -17.74
N PRO A 257 -15.09 -8.28 -17.13
CA PRO A 257 -16.20 -7.66 -16.41
C PRO A 257 -15.73 -7.02 -15.09
N ASN A 258 -16.35 -5.90 -14.71
CA ASN A 258 -16.10 -5.22 -13.43
C ASN A 258 -16.87 -5.91 -12.30
N LYS A 259 -16.51 -7.15 -11.98
CA LYS A 259 -17.20 -7.92 -10.94
C LYS A 259 -16.75 -7.56 -9.53
N GLY A 260 -15.54 -7.03 -9.36
CA GLY A 260 -14.96 -6.79 -8.03
C GLY A 260 -14.60 -8.07 -7.27
N ASP A 261 -14.57 -9.22 -7.96
CA ASP A 261 -14.10 -10.50 -7.44
C ASP A 261 -12.55 -10.56 -7.44
N VAL A 262 -12.00 -11.63 -6.87
CA VAL A 262 -10.54 -11.86 -6.86
C VAL A 262 -9.97 -11.86 -8.28
N PHE A 263 -10.68 -12.45 -9.26
CA PHE A 263 -10.22 -12.48 -10.65
C PHE A 263 -10.08 -11.07 -11.24
N SER A 264 -11.07 -10.20 -11.04
CA SER A 264 -11.02 -8.79 -11.47
C SER A 264 -9.86 -8.04 -10.82
N GLN A 265 -9.51 -8.38 -9.57
CA GLN A 265 -8.36 -7.80 -8.88
C GLN A 265 -7.01 -8.29 -9.43
N ILE A 266 -6.93 -9.56 -9.88
CA ILE A 266 -5.75 -10.09 -10.60
C ILE A 266 -5.56 -9.32 -11.91
N VAL A 267 -6.63 -9.14 -12.68
CA VAL A 267 -6.63 -8.39 -13.94
C VAL A 267 -6.04 -6.98 -13.72
N VAL A 268 -6.56 -6.22 -12.76
CA VAL A 268 -6.09 -4.85 -12.50
C VAL A 268 -4.60 -4.83 -12.16
N ARG A 269 -4.13 -5.67 -11.24
CA ARG A 269 -2.73 -5.65 -10.80
C ARG A 269 -1.75 -6.09 -11.88
N LEU A 270 -2.13 -7.07 -12.72
CA LEU A 270 -1.27 -7.51 -13.83
C LEU A 270 -1.14 -6.44 -14.90
N PHE A 271 -2.25 -5.83 -15.33
CA PHE A 271 -2.19 -4.74 -16.30
C PHE A 271 -1.50 -3.50 -15.74
N GLU A 272 -1.64 -3.22 -14.43
CA GLU A 272 -0.89 -2.14 -13.78
C GLU A 272 0.62 -2.34 -13.81
N VAL A 273 1.13 -3.58 -13.77
CA VAL A 273 2.58 -3.84 -13.94
C VAL A 273 3.06 -3.30 -15.28
N PHE A 274 2.37 -3.64 -16.37
CA PHE A 274 2.79 -3.25 -17.72
C PHE A 274 2.52 -1.77 -18.02
N GLU A 275 1.46 -1.19 -17.44
CA GLU A 275 1.26 0.26 -17.46
C GLU A 275 2.42 0.99 -16.76
N SER A 276 2.85 0.49 -15.60
CA SER A 276 3.98 1.06 -14.84
C SER A 276 5.29 0.94 -15.61
N VAL A 277 5.52 -0.18 -16.32
CA VAL A 277 6.68 -0.35 -17.21
C VAL A 277 6.67 0.72 -18.30
N ARG A 278 5.50 0.98 -18.93
CA ARG A 278 5.36 2.05 -19.93
C ARG A 278 5.61 3.45 -19.35
N MET A 279 5.14 3.72 -18.13
CA MET A 279 5.43 4.98 -17.43
C MET A 279 6.92 5.12 -17.15
N CYS A 280 7.60 4.07 -16.68
CA CYS A 280 9.05 4.11 -16.46
C CYS A 280 9.82 4.42 -17.75
N ASP A 281 9.47 3.80 -18.87
CA ASP A 281 10.11 4.10 -20.16
C ASP A 281 9.89 5.57 -20.57
N TRP A 282 8.66 6.08 -20.44
CA TRP A 282 8.34 7.49 -20.72
C TRP A 282 9.16 8.44 -19.86
N ILE A 283 9.35 8.15 -18.57
CA ILE A 283 10.17 8.96 -17.66
C ILE A 283 11.63 8.96 -18.09
N LEU A 284 12.17 7.80 -18.47
CA LEU A 284 13.55 7.68 -18.91
C LEU A 284 13.82 8.37 -20.25
N ASP A 285 12.80 8.53 -21.10
CA ASP A 285 12.87 9.27 -22.36
C ASP A 285 12.73 10.79 -22.16
N ASN A 286 11.98 11.23 -21.16
CA ASN A 286 11.66 12.64 -20.91
C ASN A 286 12.36 13.25 -19.68
N LEU A 287 13.41 12.60 -19.16
CA LEU A 287 14.05 13.02 -17.91
C LEU A 287 14.73 14.41 -18.07
N PRO A 288 14.25 15.46 -17.39
CA PRO A 288 14.81 16.81 -17.56
C PRO A 288 16.17 16.92 -16.87
N GLY A 289 17.04 17.77 -17.40
CA GLY A 289 18.29 18.14 -16.72
C GLY A 289 18.05 18.97 -15.45
N GLY A 290 19.13 19.41 -14.80
CA GLY A 290 19.06 20.36 -13.68
C GLY A 290 19.26 19.74 -12.29
N PRO A 291 19.03 20.52 -11.22
CA PRO A 291 19.34 20.10 -9.85
C PRO A 291 18.35 19.04 -9.35
N ILE A 292 18.84 18.13 -8.50
CA ILE A 292 18.04 17.07 -7.85
C ILE A 292 17.48 17.46 -6.47
N THR A 293 17.87 18.62 -5.94
CA THR A 293 17.42 19.15 -4.65
C THR A 293 17.28 20.66 -4.72
N SER A 294 16.23 21.20 -4.10
CA SER A 294 16.02 22.65 -4.00
C SER A 294 16.89 23.31 -2.94
N GLU A 295 17.30 22.58 -1.90
CA GLU A 295 18.21 23.06 -0.87
C GLU A 295 19.24 21.98 -0.51
N PRO A 296 20.50 22.08 -0.99
CA PRO A 296 21.53 21.10 -0.68
C PRO A 296 22.03 21.22 0.78
N ASN A 297 21.87 22.37 1.44
CA ASN A 297 22.32 22.54 2.82
C ASN A 297 21.27 22.06 3.82
N LEU A 298 21.48 20.86 4.36
CA LEU A 298 20.59 20.22 5.33
C LEU A 298 20.38 21.07 6.59
N SER A 299 21.41 21.77 7.07
CA SER A 299 21.31 22.64 8.24
C SER A 299 20.42 23.85 7.97
N ALA A 300 20.51 24.43 6.77
CA ALA A 300 19.63 25.52 6.34
C ALA A 300 18.18 25.04 6.19
N LEU A 301 17.97 23.89 5.54
CA LEU A 301 16.66 23.25 5.40
C LEU A 301 15.98 23.01 6.77
N LEU A 302 16.72 22.48 7.74
CA LEU A 302 16.19 22.19 9.07
C LEU A 302 15.96 23.45 9.91
N MET A 303 16.98 24.29 10.05
CA MET A 303 16.93 25.41 10.99
C MET A 303 16.24 26.65 10.43
N ALA A 304 16.43 26.95 9.14
CA ALA A 304 15.90 28.16 8.53
C ALA A 304 14.52 27.96 7.89
N LYS A 305 14.23 26.78 7.33
CA LYS A 305 12.91 26.46 6.76
C LYS A 305 12.02 25.71 7.75
N LEU A 306 12.33 24.45 8.05
CA LEU A 306 11.40 23.57 8.76
C LEU A 306 11.10 24.01 10.20
N ARG A 307 12.09 24.49 10.96
CA ARG A 307 11.87 25.01 12.32
C ARG A 307 11.05 26.30 12.35
N MET A 308 11.14 27.11 11.28
CA MET A 308 10.46 28.39 11.18
C MET A 308 9.09 28.27 10.49
N ALA A 309 8.79 27.12 9.89
CA ALA A 309 7.54 26.82 9.24
C ALA A 309 6.37 26.74 10.24
N GLU A 310 5.21 27.19 9.79
CA GLU A 310 3.93 27.11 10.48
C GLU A 310 2.87 26.80 9.44
N GLY A 311 2.19 25.67 9.60
CA GLY A 311 1.25 25.21 8.60
C GLY A 311 0.77 23.80 8.88
N GLU A 312 -0.34 23.45 8.24
CA GLU A 312 -0.88 22.11 8.22
C GLU A 312 -1.17 21.71 6.77
N ALA A 313 -0.93 20.45 6.44
CA ALA A 313 -1.17 19.95 5.11
C ALA A 313 -1.64 18.50 5.14
N VAL A 314 -2.37 18.13 4.10
CA VAL A 314 -2.68 16.75 3.75
C VAL A 314 -2.07 16.49 2.38
N ALA A 315 -1.33 15.39 2.25
CA ALA A 315 -0.87 14.90 0.95
C ALA A 315 -1.34 13.47 0.74
N ARG A 316 -1.51 13.12 -0.54
CA ARG A 316 -1.94 11.79 -0.98
C ARG A 316 -1.00 11.31 -2.07
N VAL A 317 -0.69 10.02 -2.05
CA VAL A 317 0.03 9.32 -3.12
C VAL A 317 -0.71 8.01 -3.39
N GLU A 318 -0.70 7.55 -4.64
CA GLU A 318 -1.20 6.22 -4.98
C GLU A 318 -0.11 5.19 -4.66
N ALA A 319 -0.12 4.60 -3.47
CA ALA A 319 0.71 3.43 -3.18
C ALA A 319 0.23 2.22 -4.03
N PRO A 320 1.02 1.13 -4.13
CA PRO A 320 0.62 -0.05 -4.92
C PRO A 320 -0.69 -0.72 -4.46
N ARG A 321 -1.11 -0.49 -3.21
CA ARG A 321 -2.35 -1.02 -2.64
C ARG A 321 -3.51 -0.03 -2.70
N GLY A 322 -3.25 1.19 -3.14
CA GLY A 322 -4.22 2.27 -3.21
C GLY A 322 -3.73 3.56 -2.55
N GLU A 323 -4.70 4.39 -2.20
CA GLU A 323 -4.47 5.72 -1.69
C GLU A 323 -3.82 5.71 -0.30
N ASP A 324 -2.63 6.29 -0.20
CA ASP A 324 -1.91 6.56 1.05
C ASP A 324 -1.98 8.05 1.35
N ILE A 325 -2.42 8.41 2.55
CA ILE A 325 -2.66 9.80 2.97
C ILE A 325 -1.88 10.10 4.23
N HIS A 326 -1.08 11.16 4.21
CA HIS A 326 -0.47 11.70 5.41
C HIS A 326 -1.01 13.09 5.69
N TYR A 327 -1.26 13.38 6.96
CA TYR A 327 -1.52 14.71 7.49
C TYR A 327 -0.39 15.09 8.44
N VAL A 328 0.12 16.31 8.30
CA VAL A 328 1.16 16.86 9.19
C VAL A 328 0.77 18.28 9.58
N ARG A 329 1.04 18.62 10.84
CA ARG A 329 1.02 20.00 11.34
C ARG A 329 2.40 20.37 11.89
N LEU A 330 2.91 21.51 11.43
CA LEU A 330 4.15 22.13 11.88
C LEU A 330 3.81 23.36 12.72
N LYS A 331 4.63 23.63 13.74
CA LYS A 331 4.47 24.80 14.61
C LYS A 331 5.78 25.56 14.69
N LYS A 332 5.73 26.86 14.42
CA LYS A 332 6.89 27.75 14.45
C LYS A 332 7.67 27.63 15.76
N GLY A 333 8.98 27.51 15.65
CA GLY A 333 9.91 27.42 16.79
C GLY A 333 10.05 26.02 17.39
N LYS A 334 9.16 25.07 17.06
CA LYS A 334 9.23 23.67 17.49
C LYS A 334 9.87 22.84 16.36
N MET A 335 10.89 22.05 16.71
CA MET A 335 11.59 21.21 15.72
C MET A 335 10.87 19.87 15.48
N GLU A 336 10.09 19.42 16.46
CA GLU A 336 9.29 18.20 16.37
C GLU A 336 7.98 18.46 15.63
N LEU A 337 7.42 17.42 15.00
CA LEU A 337 6.07 17.52 14.43
C LEU A 337 5.04 17.79 15.53
N ASP A 338 4.12 18.71 15.28
CA ASP A 338 3.05 18.96 16.22
C ASP A 338 1.97 17.88 16.14
N SER A 339 1.66 17.45 14.92
CA SER A 339 0.83 16.29 14.65
C SER A 339 1.32 15.58 13.39
N TRP A 340 1.23 14.25 13.40
CA TRP A 340 1.43 13.42 12.23
C TRP A 340 0.43 12.28 12.25
N LYS A 341 -0.43 12.23 11.23
CA LYS A 341 -1.40 11.17 11.03
C LYS A 341 -1.14 10.50 9.71
N VAL A 342 -1.07 9.18 9.72
CA VAL A 342 -0.98 8.35 8.52
C VAL A 342 -2.35 7.74 8.29
N ARG A 343 -2.78 7.53 7.04
CA ARG A 343 -3.91 6.67 6.67
C ARG A 343 -3.46 5.84 5.47
N VAL A 344 -3.18 4.57 5.75
CA VAL A 344 -2.66 3.63 4.77
C VAL A 344 -3.80 3.00 3.95
N PRO A 345 -3.51 2.49 2.74
CA PRO A 345 -4.54 1.91 1.87
C PRO A 345 -5.30 0.76 2.51
N THR A 346 -4.59 -0.15 3.20
CA THR A 346 -5.19 -1.31 3.90
C THR A 346 -6.25 -0.87 4.90
N TYR A 347 -6.10 0.28 5.56
CA TYR A 347 -7.10 0.78 6.51
C TYR A 347 -8.46 1.06 5.85
N GLY A 348 -8.46 1.56 4.61
CA GLY A 348 -9.69 1.73 3.82
C GLY A 348 -10.21 0.41 3.24
N ASN A 349 -9.31 -0.51 2.90
CA ASN A 349 -9.68 -1.76 2.25
C ASN A 349 -10.13 -2.85 3.22
N ILE A 350 -9.69 -2.85 4.47
CA ILE A 350 -9.90 -3.98 5.38
C ILE A 350 -11.37 -4.26 5.69
N MET A 351 -12.20 -3.22 5.73
CA MET A 351 -13.64 -3.37 5.97
C MET A 351 -14.36 -4.05 4.82
N SER A 352 -13.77 -4.09 3.61
CA SER A 352 -14.32 -4.82 2.47
C SER A 352 -14.40 -6.32 2.74
N TRP A 353 -13.50 -6.88 3.55
CA TRP A 353 -13.52 -8.29 3.94
C TRP A 353 -14.83 -8.71 4.59
N LEU A 354 -15.43 -7.84 5.42
CA LEU A 354 -16.71 -8.13 6.06
C LEU A 354 -17.84 -8.39 5.04
N THR A 355 -17.73 -7.79 3.85
CA THR A 355 -18.67 -8.03 2.76
C THR A 355 -18.23 -9.17 1.86
N MET A 356 -16.94 -9.27 1.56
CA MET A 356 -16.38 -10.27 0.63
C MET A 356 -16.43 -11.69 1.18
N PHE A 357 -16.33 -11.87 2.50
CA PHE A 357 -16.42 -13.21 3.11
C PHE A 357 -17.85 -13.74 3.19
N LYS A 358 -18.89 -12.89 3.17
CA LYS A 358 -20.26 -13.35 3.38
C LYS A 358 -20.71 -14.28 2.26
N GLY A 359 -21.06 -15.51 2.63
CA GLY A 359 -21.46 -16.56 1.69
C GLY A 359 -20.30 -17.27 0.99
N ALA A 360 -19.04 -16.86 1.22
CA ALA A 360 -17.87 -17.54 0.69
C ALA A 360 -17.67 -18.92 1.34
N GLN A 361 -16.94 -19.81 0.66
CA GLN A 361 -16.57 -21.10 1.23
C GLN A 361 -15.33 -20.96 2.12
N ILE A 362 -15.19 -21.87 3.09
CA ILE A 362 -14.01 -21.93 3.97
C ILE A 362 -12.68 -21.99 3.18
N ALA A 363 -12.67 -22.69 2.02
CA ALA A 363 -11.50 -22.82 1.16
C ALA A 363 -11.12 -21.53 0.40
N ASP A 364 -12.02 -20.55 0.33
CA ASP A 364 -11.80 -19.27 -0.32
C ASP A 364 -11.23 -18.22 0.63
N ILE A 365 -11.26 -18.48 1.95
CA ILE A 365 -10.78 -17.54 2.96
C ILE A 365 -9.35 -17.06 2.66
N PRO A 366 -8.36 -17.94 2.40
CA PRO A 366 -6.98 -17.50 2.17
C PRO A 366 -6.83 -16.54 0.99
N ILE A 367 -7.48 -16.84 -0.14
CA ILE A 367 -7.36 -16.01 -1.33
C ILE A 367 -8.13 -14.69 -1.19
N ILE A 368 -9.27 -14.67 -0.49
CA ILE A 368 -9.99 -13.42 -0.18
C ILE A 368 -9.14 -12.53 0.73
N ILE A 369 -8.47 -13.10 1.75
CA ILE A 369 -7.51 -12.35 2.59
C ILE A 369 -6.40 -11.76 1.71
N ALA A 370 -5.72 -12.61 0.93
CA ALA A 370 -4.62 -12.17 0.09
C ALA A 370 -5.06 -11.16 -0.98
N SER A 371 -6.32 -11.20 -1.43
CA SER A 371 -6.80 -10.39 -2.55
C SER A 371 -6.61 -8.88 -2.34
N ILE A 372 -6.82 -8.37 -1.14
CA ILE A 372 -6.67 -6.93 -0.86
C ILE A 372 -5.20 -6.50 -0.66
N ASP A 373 -4.26 -7.45 -0.68
CA ASP A 373 -2.84 -7.28 -0.34
C ASP A 373 -2.63 -6.60 1.03
N PRO A 374 -3.10 -7.22 2.13
CA PRO A 374 -3.17 -6.55 3.41
C PRO A 374 -1.77 -6.31 4.01
N CYS A 375 -1.35 -5.04 4.07
CA CYS A 375 -0.30 -4.63 4.99
C CYS A 375 -0.91 -4.28 6.36
N ILE A 376 -0.86 -5.23 7.28
CA ILE A 376 -1.32 -5.11 8.67
C ILE A 376 -0.35 -4.27 9.49
N GLY A 377 0.95 -4.38 9.27
CA GLY A 377 1.98 -3.56 9.92
C GLY A 377 1.81 -2.06 9.69
N CYS A 378 1.17 -1.68 8.59
CA CYS A 378 0.79 -0.32 8.21
C CYS A 378 -0.50 0.16 8.89
N MET A 379 -1.42 -0.77 9.12
CA MET A 379 -2.80 -0.51 9.50
C MET A 379 -3.02 -0.58 11.01
N ASP A 380 -2.28 -1.43 11.71
CA ASP A 380 -2.52 -1.77 13.12
C ASP A 380 -2.49 -0.54 14.01
N ARG A 381 -3.70 -0.13 14.38
CA ARG A 381 -4.02 0.97 15.26
C ARG A 381 -5.07 0.43 16.20
N VAL A 382 -4.76 0.46 17.48
CA VAL A 382 -5.72 0.05 18.50
C VAL A 382 -6.62 1.24 18.78
N THR A 383 -7.91 1.07 18.56
CA THR A 383 -8.94 1.87 19.21
C THR A 383 -9.71 0.92 20.10
N ILE A 384 -9.66 1.15 21.41
CA ILE A 384 -10.37 0.31 22.38
C ILE A 384 -11.82 0.79 22.39
N ILE A 385 -12.73 -0.07 21.94
CA ILE A 385 -14.17 0.18 22.02
C ILE A 385 -14.72 -0.74 23.10
N ASP A 386 -15.35 -0.15 24.12
CA ASP A 386 -16.09 -0.92 25.12
C ASP A 386 -17.37 -1.47 24.47
N SER A 387 -17.35 -2.76 24.17
CA SER A 387 -18.44 -3.49 23.51
C SER A 387 -19.75 -3.48 24.29
N LYS A 388 -19.75 -3.13 25.58
CA LYS A 388 -20.97 -3.04 26.39
C LYS A 388 -21.63 -1.67 26.36
N THR A 389 -20.86 -0.61 26.13
CA THR A 389 -21.36 0.77 26.28
C THR A 389 -21.35 1.58 24.99
N GLY A 390 -20.68 1.10 23.93
CA GLY A 390 -20.61 1.76 22.63
C GLY A 390 -19.89 3.11 22.67
N ARG A 391 -19.19 3.43 23.77
CA ARG A 391 -18.42 4.66 23.92
C ARG A 391 -17.01 4.45 23.41
N GLU A 392 -16.62 5.28 22.45
CA GLU A 392 -15.23 5.49 22.07
C GLU A 392 -14.55 6.33 23.16
N ARG A 393 -13.42 5.84 23.69
CA ARG A 393 -12.58 6.61 24.62
C ARG A 393 -11.13 6.50 24.20
N ASP A 394 -10.48 7.64 24.01
CA ASP A 394 -9.04 7.69 23.83
C ASP A 394 -8.34 7.23 25.11
N VAL A 395 -7.57 6.14 25.01
CA VAL A 395 -6.79 5.61 26.13
C VAL A 395 -5.38 6.15 26.01
N HIS A 396 -5.03 7.09 26.89
CA HIS A 396 -3.69 7.67 26.92
C HIS A 396 -2.65 6.62 27.36
N VAL A 397 -1.42 6.76 26.87
CA VAL A 397 -0.28 5.85 27.17
C VAL A 397 -0.07 5.64 28.68
N ASP A 398 -0.36 6.65 29.50
CA ASP A 398 -0.23 6.54 30.95
C ASP A 398 -1.32 5.66 31.58
N GLU A 399 -2.51 5.63 30.97
CA GLU A 399 -3.60 4.76 31.36
C GLU A 399 -3.29 3.30 30.98
N ILE A 400 -2.71 3.06 29.79
CA ILE A 400 -2.19 1.74 29.36
C ILE A 400 -1.11 1.22 30.32
N LYS A 401 -0.14 2.06 30.70
CA LYS A 401 0.87 1.71 31.71
C LYS A 401 0.23 1.38 33.07
N SER A 402 -0.81 2.11 33.46
CA SER A 402 -1.53 1.85 34.71
C SER A 402 -2.32 0.54 34.69
N MET A 403 -2.84 0.15 33.52
CA MET A 403 -3.58 -1.10 33.32
C MET A 403 -2.63 -2.30 33.31
N ALA A 404 -1.47 -2.18 32.65
CA ALA A 404 -0.42 -3.20 32.71
C ALA A 404 0.06 -3.44 34.15
N ARG A 405 0.29 -2.37 34.92
CA ARG A 405 0.68 -2.45 36.35
C ARG A 405 -0.43 -3.00 37.25
N ARG A 406 -1.71 -2.82 36.88
CA ARG A 406 -2.87 -3.40 37.59
C ARG A 406 -3.02 -4.89 37.30
N ALA A 407 -2.73 -5.34 36.07
CA ALA A 407 -2.75 -6.74 35.70
C ALA A 407 -1.73 -7.58 36.49
N GLU A 408 -0.56 -7.03 36.81
CA GLU A 408 0.45 -7.70 37.67
C GLU A 408 0.03 -7.85 39.13
N ARG A 409 -0.98 -7.09 39.61
CA ARG A 409 -1.37 -7.06 41.04
C ARG A 409 -2.62 -7.88 41.36
N GLY A 410 -3.09 -8.71 40.43
CA GLY A 410 -4.25 -9.57 40.58
C GLY A 410 -5.57 -8.79 40.48
N TRP A 411 -6.47 -9.30 39.65
CA TRP A 411 -7.84 -8.81 39.58
C TRP A 411 -8.55 -9.22 40.87
N LYS A 412 -8.99 -8.24 41.67
CA LYS A 412 -10.06 -8.45 42.65
C LYS A 412 -11.40 -8.15 42.01
#